data_AF-A0A3M1IR79-F1
#
_entry.id   AF-A0A3M1IR79-F1
#
_cell.length_a   1.000
_cell.length_b   1.000
_cell.length_c   1.000
_cell.angle_alpha   90.00
_cell.angle_beta   90.00
_cell.angle_gamma   90.00
#
_symmetry.space_group_name_H-M   'P 1'
#
loop_
_entity.id
_entity.type
_entity.pdbx_description
1 polymer ?
#
loop_
_entity_poly.entity_id
_entity_poly.type
_entity_poly.pdbx_seq_one_letter_code
_entity_poly.pdbx_strand_id
1 'polypeptide(L)' 'MTIAIGCDHAGFPYKTAIIKLLQARDITVIDHGTTSPDSVDYPDFVHPAADDVEAGRARFAILLCGSGNGVA' A
#
# COMPACT_ATOMS: atom_id res chain seq x y z
N MET A 1 -15.13 -2.54 -4.93
CA MET A 1 -14.25 -1.34 -4.99
C MET A 1 -12.81 -1.83 -4.91
N THR A 2 -11.88 -1.20 -5.63
CA THR A 2 -10.47 -1.58 -5.62
C THR A 2 -9.64 -0.50 -4.92
N ILE A 3 -8.78 -0.92 -3.99
CA ILE A 3 -7.82 -0.06 -3.29
C ILE A 3 -6.40 -0.56 -3.60
N ALA A 4 -5.51 0.33 -4.03
CA ALA A 4 -4.08 0.04 -4.12
C ALA A 4 -3.41 0.27 -2.76
N ILE A 5 -2.37 -0.48 -2.45
CA ILE A 5 -1.62 -0.30 -1.20
C ILE A 5 -0.13 -0.50 -1.44
N GLY A 6 0.69 0.38 -0.85
CA GLY A 6 2.14 0.34 -0.94
C GLY A 6 2.79 0.81 0.34
N CYS A 7 3.88 0.18 0.75
CA CYS A 7 4.63 0.57 1.94
C CYS A 7 6.11 0.22 1.87
N ASP A 8 6.93 0.93 2.65
CA ASP A 8 8.25 0.43 3.03
C ASP A 8 8.17 -0.63 4.13
N HIS A 9 9.35 -1.05 4.59
CA HIS A 9 9.56 -2.00 5.66
C HIS A 9 8.92 -1.59 7.00
N ALA A 10 8.90 -0.29 7.33
CA ALA A 10 8.29 0.20 8.57
C ALA A 10 6.76 0.08 8.53
N GLY A 11 6.16 0.19 7.34
CA GLY A 11 4.71 0.02 7.12
C GLY A 11 4.24 -1.44 7.04
N PHE A 12 5.13 -2.41 6.83
CA PHE A 12 4.78 -3.80 6.50
C PHE A 12 3.80 -4.50 7.49
N PRO A 13 3.99 -4.41 8.83
CA PRO A 13 3.06 -5.02 9.77
C PRO A 13 1.64 -4.44 9.68
N TYR A 14 1.54 -3.11 9.51
CA TYR A 14 0.26 -2.41 9.37
C TYR A 14 -0.41 -2.72 8.05
N LYS A 15 0.35 -2.74 6.95
CA LYS A 15 -0.14 -3.11 5.62
C LYS A 15 -0.84 -4.47 5.67
N THR A 16 -0.20 -5.46 6.27
CA THR A 16 -0.75 -6.82 6.40
C THR A 16 -2.07 -6.84 7.17
N ALA A 17 -2.19 -6.07 8.26
CA ALA A 17 -3.43 -5.96 9.03
C ALA A 17 -4.54 -5.24 8.25
N ILE A 18 -4.21 -4.17 7.52
CA ILE A 18 -5.14 -3.40 6.70
C ILE A 18 -5.68 -4.25 5.54
N ILE A 19 -4.81 -4.99 4.83
CA ILE A 19 -5.22 -5.89 3.74
C ILE A 19 -6.25 -6.89 4.24
N LYS A 20 -6.00 -7.55 5.39
CA LYS A 20 -6.94 -8.50 6.00
C LYS A 20 -8.29 -7.85 6.32
N LEU A 21 -8.28 -6.63 6.88
CA LEU A 21 -9.51 -5.89 7.19
C LEU A 21 -10.31 -5.53 5.94
N LEU A 22 -9.64 -5.10 4.87
CA LEU A 22 -10.28 -4.74 3.60
C LEU A 22 -10.88 -5.97 2.91
N GLN A 23 -10.12 -7.06 2.85
CA GLN A 23 -10.59 -8.33 2.29
C GLN A 23 -11.79 -8.89 3.06
N ALA A 24 -11.79 -8.79 4.40
CA ALA A 24 -12.94 -9.18 5.23
C ALA A 24 -14.22 -8.33 5.00
N ARG A 25 -14.12 -7.24 4.25
CA ARG A 25 -15.22 -6.36 3.83
C ARG A 25 -15.50 -6.46 2.33
N ASP A 26 -15.03 -7.52 1.67
CA ASP A 26 -15.17 -7.74 0.23
C ASP A 26 -14.58 -6.61 -0.64
N ILE A 27 -13.54 -5.93 -0.15
CA ILE A 27 -12.80 -4.91 -0.90
C ILE A 27 -11.59 -5.58 -1.56
N THR A 28 -11.50 -5.45 -2.88
CA THR A 28 -10.34 -5.90 -3.67
C THR A 28 -9.13 -5.01 -3.37
N VAL A 29 -7.98 -5.63 -3.15
CA VAL A 29 -6.73 -4.92 -2.88
C VAL A 29 -5.67 -5.27 -3.93
N ILE A 30 -5.02 -4.25 -4.48
CA ILE A 30 -3.78 -4.40 -5.27
C ILE A 30 -2.62 -4.09 -4.34
N ASP A 31 -1.86 -5.10 -3.95
CA ASP A 31 -0.71 -4.97 -3.06
C ASP A 31 0.58 -4.84 -3.87
N HIS A 32 1.22 -3.67 -3.80
CA HIS A 32 2.49 -3.41 -4.47
C HIS A 32 3.72 -3.81 -3.65
N GLY A 33 3.55 -4.24 -2.39
CA GLY A 33 4.65 -4.56 -1.48
C GLY A 33 4.86 -3.49 -0.40
N THR A 34 5.93 -3.56 0.39
CA THR A 34 6.92 -4.66 0.47
C THR A 34 6.35 -5.95 1.11
N THR A 35 7.04 -7.09 1.00
CA THR A 35 6.60 -8.40 1.52
C THR A 35 7.39 -8.90 2.74
N SER A 36 8.34 -8.11 3.24
CA SER A 36 9.14 -8.45 4.42
C SER A 36 9.44 -7.19 5.26
N PRO A 37 9.88 -7.34 6.52
CA PRO A 37 10.34 -6.22 7.35
C PRO A 37 11.77 -5.77 7.02
N ASP A 38 12.38 -6.31 5.96
CA ASP A 38 13.76 -5.96 5.57
C ASP A 38 13.79 -4.55 4.96
N SER A 39 14.85 -3.80 5.24
CA SER A 39 15.00 -2.42 4.78
C SER A 39 14.87 -2.31 3.27
N VAL A 40 14.00 -1.41 2.83
CA VAL A 40 13.71 -1.06 1.43
C VAL A 40 13.29 0.40 1.33
N ASP A 41 13.35 0.95 0.13
CA ASP A 41 12.96 2.33 -0.15
C ASP A 41 11.47 2.42 -0.50
N TYR A 42 10.75 3.32 0.18
CA TYR A 42 9.31 3.48 -0.03
C TYR A 42 8.89 3.85 -1.48
N PRO A 43 9.65 4.64 -2.28
CA PRO A 43 9.21 5.07 -3.62
C PRO A 43 8.85 3.91 -4.55
N ASP A 44 9.57 2.79 -4.43
CA ASP A 44 9.40 1.60 -5.26
C ASP A 44 8.02 0.95 -5.08
N PHE A 45 7.36 1.20 -3.95
CA PHE A 45 6.07 0.59 -3.58
C PHE A 45 4.92 1.60 -3.62
N VAL A 46 5.19 2.86 -3.30
CA VAL A 46 4.14 3.89 -3.23
C VAL A 46 3.84 4.55 -4.58
N HIS A 47 4.84 4.69 -5.47
CA HIS A 47 4.59 5.24 -6.81
C HIS A 47 3.68 4.31 -7.64
N PRO A 48 3.90 2.98 -7.72
CA PRO A 48 2.97 2.11 -8.45
C PRO A 48 1.54 2.13 -7.89
N ALA A 49 1.39 2.30 -6.56
CA ALA A 49 0.09 2.44 -5.92
C ALA A 49 -0.61 3.77 -6.29
N ALA A 50 0.15 4.86 -6.43
CA ALA A 50 -0.37 6.13 -6.93
C ALA A 50 -0.72 6.06 -8.42
N ASP A 51 0.13 5.43 -9.23
CA ASP A 51 -0.09 5.22 -10.66
C ASP A 51 -1.38 4.42 -10.94
N ASP A 52 -1.72 3.47 -10.07
CA ASP A 52 -2.99 2.73 -10.15
C ASP A 52 -4.21 3.64 -9.99
N VAL A 53 -4.11 4.68 -9.15
CA VAL A 53 -5.18 5.66 -8.96
C VAL A 53 -5.28 6.56 -10.19
N GLU A 54 -4.15 7.08 -10.68
CA GLU A 54 -4.12 7.93 -11.88
C GLU A 54 -4.63 7.19 -13.13
N ALA A 55 -4.29 5.92 -13.27
CA ALA A 55 -4.72 5.07 -14.38
C ALA A 55 -6.15 4.50 -14.21
N GLY A 56 -6.83 4.77 -13.10
CA GLY A 56 -8.18 4.27 -12.82
C GLY A 56 -8.26 2.76 -12.50
N ARG A 57 -7.12 2.10 -12.24
CA ARG A 57 -7.06 0.70 -11.80
C ARG A 57 -7.49 0.53 -10.34
N ALA A 58 -7.26 1.54 -9.51
CA ALA A 58 -7.76 1.64 -8.14
C ALA A 58 -8.52 2.95 -7.93
N ARG A 59 -9.49 2.94 -7.00
CA ARG A 59 -10.23 4.17 -6.63
C ARG A 59 -9.44 5.04 -5.65
N PHE A 60 -8.69 4.40 -4.76
CA PHE A 60 -7.88 5.04 -3.73
C PHE A 60 -6.58 4.25 -3.54
N ALA A 61 -5.55 4.92 -3.03
CA ALA A 61 -4.32 4.30 -2.55
C ALA A 61 -4.16 4.49 -1.04
N ILE A 62 -3.64 3.48 -0.35
CA ILE A 62 -3.18 3.57 1.04
C ILE A 62 -1.66 3.47 1.02
N LEU A 63 -0.99 4.51 1.51
CA LEU A 63 0.47 4.60 1.52
C LEU A 63 0.97 4.60 2.96
N LEU A 64 1.98 3.78 3.26
CA LEU A 64 2.49 3.61 4.62
C LEU A 64 4.02 3.73 4.65
N CYS A 65 4.53 4.47 5.62
CA CYS A 65 5.92 4.38 6.08
C CYS A 65 5.96 4.60 7.59
N GLY A 66 7.15 4.76 8.17
CA GLY A 66 7.29 4.99 9.61
C GLY A 66 6.49 6.21 10.14
N SER A 67 6.42 7.31 9.39
CA SER A 67 5.72 8.55 9.79
C SER A 67 4.61 9.00 8.84
N GLY A 68 4.52 8.42 7.65
CA GLY A 68 3.68 8.90 6.56
C GLY A 68 4.24 10.09 5.77
N ASN A 69 5.23 10.83 6.28
CA ASN A 69 5.70 12.07 5.64
C ASN A 69 6.47 11.84 4.33
N GLY A 70 7.24 10.74 4.24
CA GLY A 70 8.02 10.45 3.04
C GLY A 70 7.16 9.98 1.87
N VAL A 71 5.99 9.41 2.16
CA VAL A 71 5.11 8.76 1.17
C VAL A 71 3.93 9.61 0.74
N ALA A 72 3.71 10.77 1.38
CA ALA A 72 2.56 11.64 1.15
C ALA A 72 2.81 12.68 0.06
#